data_AF-A0A5C8KVW3-F1
#
_entry.id   AF-A0A5C8KVW3-F1
#
_cell.length_a   1.000
_cell.length_b   1.000
_cell.length_c   1.000
_cell.angle_alpha   90.00
_cell.angle_beta   90.00
_cell.angle_gamma   90.00
#
_symmetry.space_group_name_H-M   'P 1'
#
loop_
_entity.id
_entity.type
_entity.pdbx_description
1 polymer ?
#
loop_
_entity_poly.entity_id
_entity_poly.type
_entity_poly.pdbx_seq_one_letter_code
_entity_poly.pdbx_strand_id
1 'polypeptide(L)'
;MSVGAHFLLASVAVLLYIGLGNFLYVGRVLPLLADLGLQSNYTLHPRRRRAQIDSYLALIERVEHRPWWAAYLRHSHMAGIVVGLLMLSAVTRMLVAIGP
;
A
#
# COMPACT_ATOMS: atom_id res chain seq x y z
N MET A 1 -15.22 10.03 -20.88
CA MET A 1 -13.77 10.00 -20.54
C MET A 1 -13.06 9.04 -21.47
N SER A 2 -11.95 9.46 -22.10
CA SER A 2 -11.18 8.60 -23.02
C SER A 2 -10.50 7.43 -22.29
N VAL A 3 -10.15 6.37 -23.03
CA VAL A 3 -9.37 5.23 -22.50
C VAL A 3 -8.04 5.71 -21.89
N GLY A 4 -7.39 6.70 -22.53
CA GLY A 4 -6.17 7.32 -22.02
C GLY A 4 -6.32 7.97 -20.64
N ALA A 5 -7.45 8.62 -20.37
CA ALA A 5 -7.72 9.21 -19.05
C ALA A 5 -7.87 8.14 -17.95
N HIS A 6 -8.48 6.99 -18.26
CA HIS A 6 -8.62 5.89 -17.29
C HIS A 6 -7.28 5.22 -17.00
N PHE A 7 -6.47 4.98 -18.04
CA PHE A 7 -5.14 4.43 -17.88
C PHE A 7 -4.26 5.35 -17.03
N LEU A 8 -4.24 6.65 -17.34
CA LEU A 8 -3.48 7.64 -16.57
C LEU A 8 -3.88 7.66 -15.10
N LEU A 9 -5.20 7.69 -14.81
CA LEU A 9 -5.69 7.67 -13.43
C LEU A 9 -5.27 6.38 -12.69
N ALA A 10 -5.38 5.23 -13.35
CA ALA A 10 -4.98 3.96 -12.75
C ALA A 10 -3.46 3.91 -12.51
N SER A 11 -2.64 4.39 -13.45
CA SER A 11 -1.18 4.48 -13.30
C SER A 11 -0.78 5.42 -12.15
N VAL A 12 -1.41 6.59 -12.04
CA VAL A 12 -1.19 7.52 -10.93
C VAL A 12 -1.58 6.87 -9.60
N ALA A 13 -2.71 6.17 -9.54
CA ALA A 13 -3.13 5.46 -8.33
C ALA A 13 -2.13 4.36 -7.91
N VAL A 14 -1.58 3.61 -8.88
CA VAL A 14 -0.52 2.61 -8.61
C VAL A 14 0.75 3.28 -8.07
N LEU A 15 1.21 4.36 -8.71
CA LEU A 15 2.41 5.08 -8.28
C LEU A 15 2.24 5.67 -6.88
N LEU A 16 1.09 6.26 -6.58
CA LEU A 16 0.77 6.78 -5.26
C LEU A 16 0.72 5.66 -4.21
N TYR A 17 0.12 4.52 -4.53
CA TYR A 17 0.05 3.37 -3.62
C TYR A 17 1.45 2.83 -3.28
N ILE A 18 2.31 2.64 -4.29
CA ILE A 18 3.68 2.17 -4.09
C ILE A 18 4.51 3.23 -3.35
N GLY A 19 4.45 4.48 -3.80
CA GLY A 19 5.21 5.60 -3.23
C GLY A 19 4.85 5.86 -1.78
N LEU A 20 3.56 5.90 -1.46
CA LEU A 20 3.08 6.09 -0.09
C LEU A 20 3.43 4.89 0.80
N GLY A 21 3.32 3.66 0.29
CA GLY A 21 3.74 2.46 1.00
C GLY A 21 5.23 2.50 1.37
N ASN A 22 6.09 2.88 0.42
CA ASN A 22 7.53 3.00 0.64
C ASN A 22 7.87 4.15 1.59
N PHE A 23 7.27 5.31 1.41
CA PHE A 23 7.47 6.48 2.28
C PHE A 23 7.12 6.14 3.74
N LEU A 24 5.97 5.49 3.98
CA LEU A 24 5.57 5.13 5.33
C LEU A 24 6.48 4.04 5.92
N TYR A 25 6.88 3.05 5.12
CA TYR A 25 7.75 2.00 5.62
C TYR A 25 9.14 2.53 5.98
N VAL A 26 9.80 3.23 5.06
CA VAL A 26 11.18 3.72 5.25
C VAL A 26 11.23 4.95 6.15
N GLY A 27 10.27 5.86 6.02
CA GLY A 27 10.28 7.14 6.72
C GLY A 27 9.60 7.15 8.08
N ARG A 28 8.75 6.15 8.39
CA ARG A 28 8.02 6.09 9.67
C ARG A 28 8.21 4.78 10.40
N VAL A 29 7.98 3.65 9.75
CA VAL A 29 8.02 2.33 10.41
C VAL A 29 9.45 1.91 10.78
N LEU A 30 10.41 2.01 9.85
CA LEU A 30 11.79 1.61 10.12
C LEU A 30 12.47 2.43 11.24
N PRO A 31 12.39 3.78 11.25
CA PRO A 31 12.95 4.59 12.34
C PRO A 31 12.34 4.22 13.69
N LEU A 32 11.02 4.07 13.75
CA LEU A 32 10.33 3.72 14.99
C LEU A 32 10.72 2.33 15.50
N LEU A 33 10.90 1.34 14.61
CA LEU A 33 11.41 0.03 15.01
C LEU A 33 12.84 0.13 15.54
N ALA A 34 13.69 0.95 14.93
CA ALA A 34 15.05 1.19 15.39
C ALA A 34 15.09 1.86 16.77
N ASP A 35 14.23 2.87 16.99
CA ASP A 35 14.08 3.55 18.29
C ASP A 35 13.65 2.59 19.41
N LEU A 36 12.94 1.52 19.05
CA LEU A 36 12.47 0.47 19.96
C LEU A 36 13.47 -0.69 20.10
N GLY A 37 14.64 -0.61 19.47
CA GLY A 37 15.66 -1.66 19.47
C GLY A 37 15.25 -2.93 18.72
N LEU A 38 14.23 -2.86 17.86
CA LEU A 38 13.71 -3.99 17.10
C LEU A 38 14.31 -4.01 15.69
N GLN A 39 14.80 -5.18 15.27
CA GLN A 39 15.24 -5.36 13.89
C GLN A 39 14.07 -5.69 12.96
N SER A 40 14.01 -5.00 11.82
CA SER A 40 13.05 -5.30 10.77
C SER A 40 13.51 -6.55 9.99
N ASN A 41 12.90 -7.70 10.25
CA ASN A 41 13.05 -8.88 9.41
C ASN A 41 12.13 -8.75 8.19
N TYR A 42 12.56 -8.00 7.17
CA TYR A 42 11.76 -7.81 5.95
C TYR A 42 11.41 -9.16 5.31
N THR A 43 10.12 -9.50 5.23
CA THR A 43 9.67 -10.73 4.55
C THR A 43 8.95 -10.40 3.24
N LEU A 44 9.36 -11.07 2.16
CA LEU A 44 8.73 -10.96 0.84
C LEU A 44 7.43 -11.78 0.73
N HIS A 45 7.10 -12.61 1.73
CA HIS A 45 5.95 -13.49 1.65
C HIS A 45 4.63 -12.75 2.01
N PRO A 46 3.61 -12.71 1.12
CA PRO A 46 2.41 -11.88 1.31
C PRO A 46 1.66 -12.12 2.63
N ARG A 47 1.47 -13.40 3.00
CA ARG A 47 0.83 -13.77 4.27
C ARG A 47 1.65 -13.35 5.50
N ARG A 48 2.98 -13.47 5.44
CA ARG A 48 3.87 -13.11 6.55
C ARG A 48 3.98 -11.59 6.68
N ARG A 49 3.91 -10.87 5.55
CA ARG A 49 3.88 -9.40 5.50
C ARG A 49 2.68 -8.82 6.26
N ARG A 50 1.49 -9.45 6.15
CA ARG A 50 0.29 -9.01 6.89
C ARG A 50 0.49 -9.14 8.40
N ALA A 51 0.86 -10.33 8.86
CA ALA A 51 1.12 -10.60 10.27
C ALA A 51 2.23 -9.69 10.85
N GLN A 52 3.23 -9.35 10.03
CA GLN A 52 4.29 -8.43 10.40
C GLN A 52 3.81 -6.97 10.50
N ILE A 53 2.95 -6.50 9.59
CA ILE A 53 2.35 -5.16 9.70
C ILE A 53 1.47 -5.10 10.95
N ASP A 54 0.68 -6.14 11.23
CA ASP A 54 -0.20 -6.20 12.39
C ASP A 54 0.61 -6.21 13.70
N SER A 55 1.74 -6.94 13.75
CA SER A 55 2.63 -6.91 14.91
C SER A 55 3.29 -5.56 15.12
N TYR A 56 3.70 -4.87 14.05
CA TYR A 56 4.20 -3.49 14.13
C TYR A 56 3.14 -2.52 14.62
N LEU A 57 1.91 -2.61 14.09
CA LEU A 57 0.79 -1.77 14.51
C LEU A 57 0.44 -1.96 15.99
N ALA A 58 0.44 -3.20 16.48
CA ALA A 58 0.20 -3.51 17.88
C ALA A 58 1.28 -2.92 18.82
N LEU A 59 2.51 -2.80 18.32
CA LEU A 59 3.63 -2.26 19.07
C LEU A 59 3.60 -0.72 19.06
N ILE A 60 3.25 -0.12 17.91
CA ILE A 60 3.01 1.32 17.76
C ILE A 60 1.87 1.80 18.68
N GLU A 61 0.76 1.07 18.74
CA GLU A 61 -0.39 1.43 19.60
C GLU A 61 -0.03 1.46 21.10
N ARG A 62 1.08 0.84 21.52
CA ARG A 62 1.57 0.87 22.91
C ARG A 62 2.52 2.04 23.21
N VAL A 63 3.19 2.57 22.19
CA VAL A 63 4.29 3.55 22.35
C VAL A 63 3.82 4.96 22.02
N GLU A 64 2.94 5.12 21.05
CA GLU A 64 2.52 6.42 20.53
C GLU A 64 0.99 6.51 20.47
N HIS A 65 0.43 7.70 20.72
CA HIS A 65 -0.99 7.94 20.50
C HIS A 65 -1.31 7.80 19.01
N ARG A 66 -1.93 6.66 18.63
CA ARG A 66 -2.47 6.29 17.32
C ARG A 66 -2.07 7.21 16.15
N PRO A 67 -0.89 7.00 15.53
CA PRO A 67 -0.47 7.83 14.43
C PRO A 67 -1.42 7.67 13.23
N TRP A 68 -1.68 8.76 12.51
CA TRP A 68 -2.62 8.79 11.38
C TRP A 68 -2.30 7.72 10.31
N TRP A 69 -1.01 7.45 10.08
CA TRP A 69 -0.54 6.48 9.10
C TRP A 69 -0.73 5.02 9.53
N ALA A 70 -0.97 4.75 10.82
CA ALA A 70 -1.34 3.41 11.29
C ALA A 70 -2.70 2.97 10.72
N ALA A 71 -3.64 3.91 10.54
CA ALA A 71 -4.91 3.63 9.89
C ALA A 71 -4.71 3.21 8.42
N TYR A 72 -3.80 3.89 7.70
CA TYR A 72 -3.45 3.51 6.34
C TYR A 72 -2.82 2.13 6.26
N LEU A 73 -1.81 1.82 7.09
CA LEU A 73 -1.15 0.51 7.08
C LEU A 73 -2.13 -0.64 7.36
N ARG A 74 -3.06 -0.44 8.31
CA ARG A 74 -4.12 -1.40 8.66
C ARG A 74 -5.02 -1.72 7.45
N HIS A 75 -5.35 -0.71 6.65
CA HIS A 75 -6.23 -0.81 5.50
C HIS A 75 -5.50 -0.87 4.16
N SER A 76 -4.17 -0.99 4.16
CA SER A 76 -3.33 -0.99 2.94
C SER A 76 -3.77 -2.06 1.93
N HIS A 77 -4.26 -3.21 2.40
CA HIS A 77 -4.81 -4.23 1.50
C HIS A 77 -6.08 -3.77 0.76
N MET A 78 -6.96 -2.98 1.40
CA MET A 78 -8.16 -2.45 0.76
C MET A 78 -7.75 -1.44 -0.31
N ALA A 79 -6.77 -0.58 0.00
CA ALA A 79 -6.18 0.32 -0.99
C ALA A 79 -5.58 -0.46 -2.17
N GLY A 80 -4.86 -1.56 -1.89
CA GLY A 80 -4.33 -2.45 -2.92
C GLY A 80 -5.42 -3.11 -3.79
N ILE A 81 -6.53 -3.55 -3.18
CA ILE A 81 -7.69 -4.10 -3.92
C ILE A 81 -8.30 -3.02 -4.83
N VAL A 82 -8.51 -1.81 -4.32
CA VAL A 82 -9.06 -0.69 -5.10
C VAL A 82 -8.15 -0.36 -6.29
N VAL A 83 -6.84 -0.27 -6.06
CA VAL A 83 -5.85 -0.04 -7.12
C VAL A 83 -5.85 -1.18 -8.14
N GLY A 84 -5.96 -2.43 -7.69
CA GLY A 84 -6.08 -3.60 -8.56
C GLY A 84 -7.34 -3.57 -9.42
N LEU A 85 -8.49 -3.20 -8.85
CA LEU A 85 -9.75 -3.05 -9.57
C LEU A 85 -9.69 -1.90 -10.60
N LEU A 86 -9.04 -0.79 -10.26
CA LEU A 86 -8.82 0.33 -11.18
C LEU A 86 -7.94 -0.10 -12.38
N MET A 87 -6.86 -0.82 -12.11
CA MET A 87 -6.01 -1.40 -13.16
C MET A 87 -6.78 -2.38 -14.04
N LEU A 88 -7.55 -3.29 -13.43
CA LEU A 88 -8.39 -4.23 -14.17
C LEU A 88 -9.41 -3.49 -15.05
N SER A 89 -10.05 -2.44 -14.52
CA SER A 89 -11.00 -1.62 -15.29
C SER A 89 -10.32 -0.93 -16.48
N ALA A 90 -9.11 -0.37 -16.27
CA ALA A 90 -8.33 0.25 -17.33
C ALA A 90 -7.95 -0.75 -18.43
N VAL A 91 -7.46 -1.94 -18.06
CA VAL A 91 -7.12 -3.02 -19.00
C VAL A 91 -8.35 -3.48 -19.77
N THR A 92 -9.48 -3.71 -19.08
CA THR A 92 -10.72 -4.16 -19.74
C THR A 92 -11.21 -3.16 -20.77
N ARG A 93 -11.19 -1.85 -20.44
CA ARG A 93 -11.54 -0.78 -21.38
C ARG A 93 -10.57 -0.67 -22.55
N MET A 94 -9.29 -0.90 -22.30
CA MET A 94 -8.27 -0.93 -23.35
C MET A 94 -8.50 -2.12 -24.31
N LEU A 95 -8.81 -3.31 -23.78
CA LEU A 95 -9.14 -4.48 -24.60
C LEU A 95 -10.40 -4.26 -25.45
N VAL A 96 -11.45 -3.66 -24.88
CA VAL A 96 -12.68 -3.31 -25.64
C VAL A 96 -12.39 -2.28 -26.74
N ALA A 97 -11.47 -1.35 -26.51
CA ALA A 97 -11.12 -0.33 -27.51
C ALA A 97 -10.18 -0.84 -28.62
N ILE A 98 -9.50 -1.97 -28.41
CA ILE A 98 -8.56 -2.60 -29.36
C ILE A 98 -9.18 -3.84 -30.02
N GLY A 99 -10.22 -4.42 -29.43
CA GLY A 99 -11.00 -5.51 -30.02
C GLY A 99 -11.75 -5.05 -31.28
N PRO A 100 -11.96 -5.95 -32.26
CA PRO A 100 -12.59 -5.64 -33.54
C PRO A 100 -14.03 -5.13 -33.41
#